data_AF-A0A8J4CEV8-F1
#
_entry.id   AF-A0A8J4CEV8-F1
#
_cell.length_a   1.000
_cell.length_b   1.000
_cell.length_c   1.000
_cell.angle_alpha   90.00
_cell.angle_beta   90.00
_cell.angle_gamma   90.00
#
_symmetry.space_group_name_H-M   'P 1'
#
loop_
_entity.id
_entity.type
_entity.pdbx_description
1 polymer ?
#
loop_
_entity_poly.entity_id
_entity_poly.type
_entity_poly.pdbx_seq_one_letter_code
_entity_poly.pdbx_strand_id
1 'polypeptide(L)'
;MASGEAGLAPLVGTQISVITNDGKHYVGILRGYDQATNLLLQECQERVYSTRSGVQIIQNPGVYCIRGDNVAVVGEVDEEADSQLDLSAVRAPPLAPIQH
;
A
#
# COMPACT_ATOMS: atom_id res chain seq x y z
N MET A 1 25.96 8.02 12.21
CA MET A 1 25.10 8.44 11.09
C MET A 1 24.55 7.17 10.49
N ALA A 2 23.24 6.91 10.61
CA ALA A 2 22.64 5.82 9.86
C ALA A 2 22.71 6.23 8.38
N SER A 3 23.55 5.56 7.61
CA SER A 3 23.43 5.57 6.16
C SER A 3 22.10 4.87 5.86
N GLY A 4 21.01 5.64 5.80
CA GLY A 4 19.71 5.10 5.43
C GLY A 4 19.86 4.51 4.03
N GLU A 5 19.83 3.19 3.92
CA GLU A 5 19.77 2.53 2.62
C GLU A 5 18.50 3.02 1.93
N ALA A 6 18.66 3.84 0.89
CA ALA A 6 17.55 4.27 0.06
C ALA A 6 17.08 3.08 -0.79
N GLY A 7 15.78 2.82 -0.80
CA GLY A 7 15.17 1.78 -1.64
C GLY A 7 14.20 0.89 -0.87
N LEU A 8 13.76 -0.18 -1.54
CA LEU A 8 12.77 -1.12 -1.00
C LEU A 8 13.40 -2.26 -0.18
N ALA A 9 14.72 -2.45 -0.23
CA ALA A 9 15.41 -3.51 0.50
C ALA A 9 15.08 -3.53 2.01
N PRO A 10 15.07 -2.38 2.72
CA PRO A 10 14.78 -2.36 4.15
C PRO A 10 13.33 -2.70 4.48
N LEU A 11 12.42 -2.59 3.50
CA LEU A 11 10.99 -2.82 3.67
C LEU A 11 10.59 -4.28 3.46
N VAL A 12 11.52 -5.15 3.05
CA VAL A 12 11.21 -6.57 2.85
C VAL A 12 10.88 -7.22 4.19
N GLY A 13 9.71 -7.84 4.26
CA GLY A 13 9.19 -8.49 5.46
C GLY A 13 8.38 -7.57 6.37
N THR A 14 8.33 -6.26 6.10
CA THR A 14 7.49 -5.31 6.85
C THR A 14 6.16 -5.06 6.14
N GLN A 15 5.20 -4.51 6.87
CA GLN A 15 3.96 -4.02 6.29
C GLN A 15 4.21 -2.69 5.55
N ILE A 16 3.73 -2.61 4.31
CA ILE A 16 3.84 -1.43 3.47
C ILE A 16 2.48 -1.00 2.93
N SER A 17 2.35 0.30 2.71
CA SER A 17 1.28 0.93 1.97
C SER A 17 1.76 1.18 0.53
N VAL A 18 0.94 0.84 -0.45
CA VAL A 18 1.20 1.05 -1.86
C VAL A 18 0.04 1.85 -2.46
N ILE A 19 0.35 2.97 -3.11
CA ILE A 19 -0.59 3.71 -3.95
C ILE A 19 -0.25 3.43 -5.40
N THR A 20 -1.25 3.09 -6.20
CA THR A 20 -1.09 2.85 -7.64
C THR A 20 -1.45 4.09 -8.47
N ASN A 21 -1.02 4.11 -9.73
CA ASN A 21 -1.25 5.24 -10.63
C ASN A 21 -2.74 5.53 -10.90
N ASP A 22 -3.61 4.53 -10.75
CA ASP A 22 -5.07 4.68 -10.85
C ASP A 22 -5.73 5.08 -9.52
N GLY A 23 -4.95 5.38 -8.48
CA GLY A 23 -5.42 5.93 -7.21
C GLY A 23 -5.90 4.89 -6.20
N LYS A 24 -5.59 3.61 -6.38
CA LYS A 24 -5.92 2.57 -5.40
C LYS A 24 -4.89 2.54 -4.27
N HIS A 25 -5.35 2.12 -3.10
CA HIS A 25 -4.53 2.00 -1.90
C HIS A 25 -4.52 0.55 -1.43
N TYR A 26 -3.33 -0.04 -1.42
CA TYR A 26 -3.07 -1.38 -0.92
C TYR A 26 -2.24 -1.32 0.36
N VAL A 27 -2.51 -2.21 1.30
CA VAL A 27 -1.66 -2.46 2.47
C VAL A 27 -1.37 -3.94 2.57
N GLY A 28 -0.10 -4.33 2.70
CA GLY A 28 0.31 -5.73 2.76
C GLY A 28 1.78 -5.90 3.12
N ILE A 29 2.22 -7.14 3.30
CA ILE A 29 3.60 -7.46 3.68
C ILE A 29 4.45 -7.60 2.42
N LEU A 30 5.51 -6.80 2.27
CA LEU A 30 6.41 -6.92 1.12
C LEU A 30 7.23 -8.20 1.21
N ARG A 31 7.02 -9.14 0.27
CA ARG A 31 7.79 -10.40 0.20
C ARG A 31 8.93 -10.34 -0.80
N GLY A 32 8.85 -9.46 -1.78
CA GLY A 32 9.91 -9.29 -2.77
C GLY A 32 9.61 -8.16 -3.73
N TYR A 33 10.67 -7.67 -4.35
CA TYR A 33 10.61 -6.68 -5.41
C TYR A 33 11.73 -6.91 -6.41
N ASP A 34 11.65 -6.25 -7.57
CA ASP A 34 12.72 -6.23 -8.56
C ASP A 34 13.12 -4.79 -8.95
N GLN A 35 14.11 -4.67 -9.86
CA GLN A 35 14.61 -3.38 -10.33
C GLN A 35 13.59 -2.56 -11.13
N ALA A 36 12.48 -3.16 -11.57
CA ALA A 36 11.38 -2.47 -12.23
C ALA A 36 10.28 -2.07 -11.24
N THR A 37 10.50 -2.28 -9.93
CA THR A 37 9.52 -2.00 -8.86
C THR A 37 8.28 -2.89 -8.94
N ASN A 38 8.37 -4.06 -9.58
CA ASN A 38 7.31 -5.06 -9.41
C ASN A 38 7.29 -5.50 -7.94
N LEU A 39 6.11 -5.54 -7.32
CA LEU A 39 5.96 -5.84 -5.88
C LEU A 39 5.20 -7.15 -5.69
N LEU A 40 5.71 -8.00 -4.80
CA LEU A 40 5.01 -9.18 -4.29
C LEU A 40 4.55 -8.89 -2.87
N LEU A 41 3.25 -8.80 -2.66
CA LEU A 41 2.65 -8.55 -1.35
C LEU A 41 1.96 -9.82 -0.85
N GLN A 42 2.10 -10.13 0.43
CA GLN A 42 1.29 -11.13 1.12
C GLN A 42 0.27 -10.43 2.02
N GLU A 43 -0.86 -11.09 2.31
CA GLU A 43 -1.90 -10.57 3.22
C GLU A 43 -2.38 -9.18 2.80
N CYS A 44 -2.47 -8.99 1.48
CA CYS A 44 -2.79 -7.72 0.86
C CYS A 44 -4.27 -7.36 1.09
N GLN A 45 -4.50 -6.12 1.46
CA GLN A 45 -5.81 -5.52 1.65
C GLN A 45 -5.93 -4.28 0.77
N GLU A 46 -7.01 -4.17 0.00
CA GLU A 46 -7.36 -2.94 -0.70
C GLU A 46 -8.23 -2.07 0.21
N ARG A 47 -7.81 -0.81 0.42
CA ARG A 47 -8.56 0.20 1.17
C ARG A 47 -9.30 1.11 0.19
N VAL A 48 -10.62 0.95 0.11
CA VAL A 48 -11.47 1.71 -0.80
C VAL A 48 -12.13 2.87 -0.05
N TYR A 49 -11.70 4.10 -0.36
CA TYR A 49 -12.19 5.31 0.27
C TYR A 49 -13.44 5.84 -0.43
N SER A 50 -14.38 6.36 0.37
CA SER A 50 -15.63 6.95 -0.11
C SER A 50 -16.00 8.17 0.72
N THR A 51 -16.65 9.15 0.10
CA THR A 51 -17.23 10.29 0.81
C THR A 51 -18.56 9.95 1.48
N ARG A 52 -19.17 8.81 1.13
CA ARG A 52 -20.51 8.41 1.59
C ARG A 52 -20.49 7.33 2.66
N SER A 53 -19.49 6.46 2.64
CA SER A 53 -19.36 5.31 3.54
C SER A 53 -17.95 5.20 4.10
N GLY A 54 -17.79 4.43 5.17
CA GLY A 54 -16.49 4.07 5.72
C GLY A 54 -15.60 3.42 4.68
N VAL A 55 -14.30 3.43 4.97
CA VAL A 55 -13.32 2.74 4.13
C VAL A 55 -13.70 1.26 4.10
N GLN A 56 -13.89 0.74 2.90
CA GLN A 56 -14.12 -0.68 2.70
C GLN A 56 -12.78 -1.39 2.56
N ILE A 57 -12.63 -2.51 3.26
CA ILE A 57 -11.41 -3.32 3.21
C ILE A 57 -11.74 -4.58 2.40
N ILE A 58 -11.08 -4.74 1.27
CA ILE A 58 -11.18 -5.95 0.44
C ILE A 58 -9.94 -6.79 0.71
N GLN A 59 -10.13 -7.99 1.27
CA GLN A 59 -9.02 -8.89 1.56
C GLN A 59 -8.67 -9.73 0.33
N ASN A 60 -7.40 -9.75 -0.04
CA ASN A 60 -6.87 -10.57 -1.13
C ASN A 60 -6.05 -11.72 -0.53
N PRO A 61 -6.63 -12.94 -0.43
CA PRO A 61 -5.90 -14.08 0.13
C PRO A 61 -4.75 -14.50 -0.79
N GLY A 62 -3.58 -14.75 -0.21
CA GLY A 62 -2.39 -15.25 -0.90
C GLY A 62 -1.38 -14.16 -1.25
N VAL A 63 -0.66 -14.38 -2.36
CA VAL A 63 0.35 -13.45 -2.90
C VAL A 63 -0.29 -12.59 -3.97
N TYR A 64 -0.21 -11.27 -3.80
CA TYR A 64 -0.71 -10.25 -4.71
C TYR A 64 0.46 -9.57 -5.42
N CYS A 65 0.45 -9.56 -6.76
CA CYS A 65 1.52 -8.99 -7.57
C CYS A 65 1.08 -7.64 -8.15
N ILE A 66 1.85 -6.58 -7.88
CA ILE A 66 1.66 -5.26 -8.50
C ILE A 66 2.77 -5.05 -9.52
N ARG A 67 2.40 -4.73 -10.76
CA ARG A 67 3.38 -4.37 -11.80
C ARG A 67 3.96 -2.99 -11.50
N GLY A 68 5.28 -2.85 -11.57
CA GLY A 68 6.00 -1.66 -11.13
C GLY A 68 5.65 -0.38 -11.86
N ASP A 69 5.32 -0.44 -13.16
CA ASP A 69 4.85 0.74 -13.91
C ASP A 69 3.55 1.33 -13.34
N ASN A 70 2.77 0.53 -12.59
CA ASN A 70 1.53 0.99 -11.95
C ASN A 70 1.77 1.49 -10.51
N VAL A 71 2.98 1.43 -9.99
CA VAL A 71 3.31 1.86 -8.61
C VAL A 71 3.60 3.36 -8.62
N ALA A 72 2.86 4.12 -7.81
CA ALA A 72 3.07 5.54 -7.61
C ALA A 72 3.91 5.82 -6.35
N VAL A 73 3.53 5.22 -5.22
CA VAL A 73 4.14 5.45 -3.91
C VAL A 73 4.22 4.14 -3.14
N VAL A 74 5.33 3.94 -2.43
CA VAL A 74 5.48 2.90 -1.40
C VAL A 74 5.90 3.57 -0.10
N GLY A 75 5.20 3.26 0.99
CA GLY A 75 5.51 3.75 2.33
C GLY A 75 5.51 2.62 3.35
N GLU A 76 6.43 2.67 4.31
CA GLU A 76 6.39 1.80 5.49
C GLU A 76 5.16 2.10 6.34
N VAL A 77 4.53 1.07 6.90
CA VAL A 77 3.39 1.21 7.79
C VAL A 77 3.85 0.98 9.22
N ASP A 78 3.55 1.94 10.10
CA ASP A 78 3.59 1.72 11.55
C ASP A 78 2.34 0.91 11.93
N GLU A 79 2.52 -0.38 12.22
CA GLU A 79 1.44 -1.31 12.53
C GLU A 79 0.67 -0.91 13.80
N GLU A 80 1.33 -0.32 14.80
CA GLU A 80 0.67 0.11 16.03
C GLU A 80 -0.27 1.29 15.73
N ALA A 81 0.25 2.31 15.04
CA ALA A 81 -0.55 3.47 14.65
C ALA A 81 -1.70 3.08 13.72
N ASP A 82 -1.46 2.18 12.76
CA ASP A 82 -2.48 1.73 11.81
C ASP A 82 -3.60 0.92 12.49
N SER A 83 -3.26 0.07 13.46
CA SER A 83 -4.23 -0.73 14.23
C SER A 83 -5.20 0.11 15.07
N GLN A 84 -4.82 1.34 15.41
CA GLN A 84 -5.64 2.27 16.19
C GLN A 84 -6.63 3.07 15.32
N LEU A 85 -6.56 2.97 14.00
CA LEU A 85 -7.44 3.70 13.09
C LEU A 85 -8.83 3.05 12.98
N ASP A 86 -9.88 3.82 13.28
CA ASP A 86 -11.25 3.45 12.92
C ASP A 86 -11.55 3.80 11.45
N LEU A 87 -11.10 2.91 10.55
CA LEU A 87 -11.31 3.04 9.11
C LEU A 87 -12.81 3.08 8.72
N SER A 88 -13.70 2.52 9.55
CA SER A 88 -15.14 2.55 9.30
C SER A 88 -15.76 3.95 9.49
N ALA A 89 -15.11 4.80 10.28
CA ALA A 89 -15.49 6.20 10.52
C ALA A 89 -14.85 7.19 9.53
N VAL A 90 -13.77 6.80 8.84
CA VAL A 90 -13.07 7.66 7.87
C VAL A 90 -13.94 7.90 6.62
N ARG A 91 -13.98 9.15 6.14
CA ARG A 91 -14.62 9.55 4.87
C ARG A 91 -13.66 10.40 4.06
N ALA A 92 -13.34 9.97 2.85
CA ALA A 92 -12.47 10.70 1.94
C ALA A 92 -12.82 10.38 0.49
N PRO A 93 -12.63 11.31 -0.46
CA PRO A 93 -12.71 10.98 -1.88
C PRO A 93 -11.60 9.99 -2.27
N PRO A 94 -11.82 9.15 -3.29
CA PRO A 94 -10.75 8.37 -3.91
C PRO A 94 -9.60 9.27 -4.39
N LEU A 95 -8.38 8.73 -4.39
CA LEU A 95 -7.23 9.46 -4.92
C LEU A 95 -7.39 9.66 -6.43
N ALA A 96 -6.96 10.82 -6.92
CA ALA A 96 -6.95 11.10 -8.36
C ALA A 96 -5.85 10.27 -9.04
N PRO A 97 -6.08 9.80 -10.28
CA PRO A 97 -5.05 9.11 -11.04
C PRO A 97 -3.92 10.07 -11.43
N ILE A 98 -2.73 9.51 -11.64
CA ILE A 98 -1.59 10.27 -12.18
C ILE A 98 -1.85 10.64 -13.63
N GLN A 99 -1.57 11.89 -13.98
CA GLN A 99 -1.56 12.38 -15.36
C GLN A 99 -0.11 12.46 -15.85
N HIS A 100 0.19 11.77 -16.95
CA HIS A 100 1.51 11.73 -17.59
C HIS A 100 1.67 12.81 -18.64
#